data_AF-F9PM78-F1
#
_entry.id   AF-F9PM78-F1
#
_cell.length_a   1.000
_cell.length_b   1.000
_cell.length_c   1.000
_cell.angle_alpha   90.00
_cell.angle_beta   90.00
_cell.angle_gamma   90.00
#
_symmetry.space_group_name_H-M   'P 1'
#
loop_
_entity.id
_entity.type
_entity.pdbx_description
1 polymer ?
#
loop_
_entity_poly.entity_id
_entity_poly.type
_entity_poly.pdbx_seq_one_letter_code
_entity_poly.pdbx_strand_id
1 'polypeptide(L)'
;MTSNENSSRTVPLVALGVGTIAAAALALAAPDLTSGSGMEGMPMTHYMGLLAVRQPWNLLLFMALPVVLAETLAITELVMLLARRGERPAPGWVTKVGHWAGLLAGPVWVFIGLHLLITAVVPLTVNGGWRGPADVIAVLSYLAGGVPMLVISLLEAELLGRDETGRLRLHVAMVAVFLVVAHVAMIFGMLDPAVMGYSPKAPASVQHDMGGMSGMNHDMGGMTDMDHSTMMPSSAPSN
;
A
#
# COMPACT_ATOMS: atom_id res chain seq x y z
N MET A 1 0.52 -46.65 -13.63
CA MET A 1 0.54 -45.29 -14.23
C MET A 1 0.50 -44.16 -13.20
N THR A 2 0.53 -44.42 -11.89
CA THR A 2 0.35 -43.43 -10.81
C THR A 2 1.62 -42.67 -10.37
N SER A 3 2.82 -43.10 -10.79
CA SER A 3 4.07 -42.53 -10.25
C SER A 3 4.47 -41.19 -10.89
N ASN A 4 4.07 -40.91 -12.13
CA ASN A 4 4.44 -39.66 -12.83
C ASN A 4 3.52 -38.49 -12.47
N GLU A 5 2.24 -38.73 -12.24
CA GLU A 5 1.30 -37.66 -11.85
C GLU A 5 1.60 -37.12 -10.44
N ASN A 6 2.00 -37.99 -9.51
CA ASN A 6 2.42 -37.55 -8.18
C ASN A 6 3.68 -36.68 -8.22
N SER A 7 4.67 -37.05 -9.04
CA SER A 7 5.94 -36.31 -9.15
C SER A 7 5.72 -34.88 -9.69
N SER A 8 4.83 -34.71 -10.69
CA SER A 8 4.48 -33.41 -11.27
C SER A 8 3.77 -32.48 -10.29
N ARG A 9 2.96 -33.02 -9.36
CA ARG A 9 2.23 -32.24 -8.36
C ARG A 9 3.07 -31.92 -7.12
N THR A 10 4.02 -32.79 -6.76
CA THR A 10 4.89 -32.56 -5.60
C THR A 10 5.80 -31.36 -5.75
N VAL A 11 6.27 -31.04 -6.96
CA VAL A 11 7.19 -29.91 -7.19
C VAL A 11 6.55 -28.54 -6.89
N PRO A 12 5.39 -28.17 -7.47
CA PRO A 12 4.75 -26.89 -7.15
C PRO A 12 4.30 -26.81 -5.68
N LEU A 13 3.91 -27.94 -5.08
CA LEU A 13 3.53 -27.99 -3.66
C LEU A 13 4.70 -27.77 -2.71
N VAL A 14 5.83 -28.44 -2.96
CA VAL A 14 7.05 -28.26 -2.15
C VAL A 14 7.59 -26.84 -2.35
N ALA A 15 7.57 -26.31 -3.58
CA ALA A 15 8.00 -24.94 -3.85
C ALA A 15 7.13 -23.91 -3.14
N LEU A 16 5.80 -24.07 -3.16
CA LEU A 16 4.87 -23.21 -2.42
C LEU A 16 5.09 -23.33 -0.90
N GLY A 17 5.20 -24.55 -0.38
CA GLY A 17 5.42 -24.80 1.05
C GLY A 17 6.74 -24.20 1.54
N VAL A 18 7.84 -24.47 0.84
CA VAL A 18 9.16 -23.88 1.17
C VAL A 18 9.13 -22.37 1.01
N GLY A 19 8.53 -21.85 -0.05
CA GLY A 19 8.42 -20.41 -0.31
C GLY A 19 7.60 -19.68 0.75
N THR A 20 6.47 -20.24 1.18
CA THR A 20 5.64 -19.66 2.26
C THR A 20 6.34 -19.73 3.62
N ILE A 21 7.04 -20.82 3.94
CA ILE A 21 7.82 -20.93 5.18
C ILE A 21 8.98 -19.92 5.17
N ALA A 22 9.70 -19.81 4.06
CA ALA A 22 10.78 -18.83 3.90
C ALA A 22 10.25 -17.40 4.02
N ALA A 23 9.11 -17.10 3.40
CA ALA A 23 8.42 -15.82 3.51
C ALA A 23 8.03 -15.49 4.96
N ALA A 24 7.48 -16.46 5.69
CA ALA A 24 7.12 -16.28 7.10
C ALA A 24 8.38 -16.08 7.98
N ALA A 25 9.44 -16.86 7.76
CA ALA A 25 10.70 -16.70 8.46
C ALA A 25 11.35 -15.33 8.18
N LEU A 26 11.32 -14.89 6.91
CA LEU A 26 11.78 -13.56 6.51
C LEU A 26 10.94 -12.46 7.16
N ALA A 27 9.62 -12.60 7.25
CA ALA A 27 8.77 -11.60 7.90
C ALA A 27 9.10 -11.44 9.38
N LEU A 28 9.45 -12.53 10.06
CA LEU A 28 9.88 -12.57 11.46
C LEU A 28 11.31 -12.04 11.66
N ALA A 29 12.20 -12.28 10.71
CA ALA A 29 13.60 -11.86 10.76
C ALA A 29 13.85 -10.46 10.20
N ALA A 30 12.92 -9.93 9.39
CA ALA A 30 13.06 -8.62 8.77
C ALA A 30 13.08 -7.52 9.85
N PRO A 31 13.97 -6.52 9.71
CA PRO A 31 13.96 -5.36 10.60
C PRO A 31 12.61 -4.63 10.46
N ASP A 32 12.21 -3.91 11.50
CA ASP A 32 10.97 -3.14 11.44
C ASP A 32 11.01 -2.11 10.29
N LEU A 33 10.18 -2.36 9.28
CA LEU A 33 10.01 -1.49 8.11
C LEU A 33 8.93 -0.44 8.34
N THR A 34 8.16 -0.54 9.43
CA THR A 34 7.00 0.30 9.72
C THR A 34 7.35 1.52 10.57
N SER A 35 8.47 1.49 11.28
CA SER A 35 8.97 2.62 12.06
C SER A 35 9.97 3.50 11.30
N GLY A 36 9.79 4.81 11.39
CA GLY A 36 10.73 5.80 10.85
C GLY A 36 10.35 7.22 11.28
N SER A 37 11.36 8.03 11.58
CA SER A 37 11.26 9.33 12.27
C SER A 37 10.72 10.49 11.41
N GLY A 38 10.03 10.21 10.31
CA GLY A 38 9.71 11.21 9.29
C GLY A 38 8.39 11.96 9.46
N MET A 39 7.39 11.38 10.15
CA MET A 39 6.01 11.90 10.13
C MET A 39 5.21 11.70 11.44
N GLU A 40 5.88 11.75 12.58
CA GLU A 40 5.19 11.84 13.88
C GLU A 40 4.47 13.20 13.99
N GLY A 41 3.13 13.22 13.94
CA GLY A 41 2.33 14.41 14.19
C GLY A 41 1.32 14.81 13.10
N MET A 42 1.34 14.20 11.91
CA MET A 42 0.35 14.49 10.85
C MET A 42 -0.93 13.64 11.01
N PRO A 43 -2.14 14.23 10.88
CA PRO A 43 -3.41 13.51 10.96
C PRO A 43 -3.63 12.66 9.69
N MET A 44 -3.00 11.50 9.66
CA MET A 44 -3.12 10.50 8.59
C MET A 44 -3.47 9.13 9.21
N THR A 45 -4.06 8.21 8.44
CA THR A 45 -4.24 6.81 8.90
C THR A 45 -2.88 6.12 9.11
N HIS A 46 -2.84 5.02 9.87
CA HIS A 46 -1.62 4.23 10.02
C HIS A 46 -1.17 3.61 8.71
N TYR A 47 -2.11 3.21 7.86
CA TYR A 47 -1.81 2.71 6.52
C TYR A 47 -1.07 3.75 5.68
N MET A 48 -1.57 4.99 5.64
CA MET A 48 -0.93 6.07 4.88
C MET A 48 0.42 6.48 5.49
N GLY A 49 0.52 6.49 6.82
CA GLY A 49 1.79 6.71 7.51
C GLY A 49 2.84 5.66 7.12
N LEU A 50 2.45 4.39 7.06
CA LEU A 50 3.33 3.28 6.70
C LEU A 50 3.86 3.39 5.27
N LEU A 51 3.02 3.78 4.31
CA LEU A 51 3.44 3.95 2.91
C LEU A 51 4.41 5.12 2.71
N ALA A 52 4.32 6.14 3.57
CA ALA A 52 5.12 7.36 3.46
C ALA A 52 6.40 7.33 4.31
N VAL A 53 6.48 6.45 5.31
CA VAL A 53 7.75 6.14 5.99
C VAL A 53 8.67 5.40 5.03
N ARG A 54 9.90 5.91 4.82
CA ARG A 54 10.95 5.30 3.96
C ARG A 54 10.54 5.16 2.47
N GLN A 55 10.00 6.22 1.88
CA GLN A 55 9.79 6.26 0.44
C GLN A 55 11.11 6.11 -0.35
N PRO A 56 11.10 5.38 -1.48
CA PRO A 56 9.95 4.78 -2.16
C PRO A 56 9.64 3.34 -1.75
N TRP A 57 10.46 2.73 -0.90
CA TRP A 57 10.49 1.29 -0.70
C TRP A 57 9.23 0.73 -0.04
N ASN A 58 8.69 1.40 0.98
CA ASN A 58 7.47 0.94 1.64
C ASN A 58 6.26 0.97 0.70
N LEU A 59 6.12 2.02 -0.12
CA LEU A 59 5.05 2.09 -1.12
C LEU A 59 5.17 0.94 -2.13
N LEU A 60 6.39 0.67 -2.60
CA LEU A 60 6.62 -0.42 -3.54
C LEU A 60 6.29 -1.79 -2.93
N LEU A 61 6.69 -2.04 -1.68
CA LEU A 61 6.51 -3.35 -1.03
C LEU A 61 5.08 -3.57 -0.53
N PHE A 62 4.47 -2.59 0.11
CA PHE A 62 3.19 -2.74 0.82
C PHE A 62 1.98 -2.32 -0.01
N MET A 63 2.17 -1.81 -1.22
CA MET A 63 1.06 -1.45 -2.10
C MET A 63 1.31 -1.88 -3.54
N ALA A 64 2.41 -1.41 -4.16
CA ALA A 64 2.62 -1.66 -5.58
C ALA A 64 2.81 -3.15 -5.89
N LEU A 65 3.60 -3.87 -5.09
CA LEU A 65 3.90 -5.27 -5.32
C LEU A 65 2.63 -6.17 -5.27
N PRO A 66 1.78 -6.12 -4.23
CA PRO A 66 0.51 -6.85 -4.22
C PRO A 66 -0.42 -6.46 -5.37
N VAL A 67 -0.55 -5.16 -5.66
CA VAL A 67 -1.46 -4.66 -6.70
C VAL A 67 -1.01 -5.10 -8.09
N VAL A 68 0.27 -4.95 -8.43
CA VAL A 68 0.80 -5.38 -9.73
C VAL A 68 0.66 -6.89 -9.91
N LEU A 69 0.87 -7.69 -8.86
CA LEU A 69 0.63 -9.12 -8.92
C LEU A 69 -0.85 -9.43 -9.19
N ALA A 70 -1.76 -8.77 -8.49
CA ALA A 70 -3.20 -8.96 -8.68
C ALA A 70 -3.68 -8.49 -10.07
N GLU A 71 -3.18 -7.36 -10.57
CA GLU A 71 -3.49 -6.87 -11.90
C GLU A 71 -2.93 -7.81 -12.98
N THR A 72 -1.73 -8.35 -12.78
CA THR A 72 -1.16 -9.36 -13.68
C THR A 72 -2.06 -10.60 -13.73
N LEU A 73 -2.55 -11.06 -12.58
CA LEU A 73 -3.51 -12.17 -12.50
C LEU A 73 -4.82 -11.85 -13.22
N ALA A 74 -5.38 -10.65 -12.98
CA ALA A 74 -6.62 -10.22 -13.63
C ALA A 74 -6.48 -10.14 -15.16
N ILE A 75 -5.38 -9.58 -15.67
CA ILE A 75 -5.13 -9.43 -17.11
C ILE A 75 -4.90 -10.79 -17.75
N THR A 76 -4.05 -11.63 -17.17
CA THR A 76 -3.78 -12.98 -17.71
C THR A 76 -5.05 -13.82 -17.76
N GLU A 77 -5.91 -13.73 -16.74
CA GLU A 77 -7.19 -14.41 -16.71
C GLU A 77 -8.17 -13.87 -17.76
N LEU A 78 -8.26 -12.54 -17.92
CA LEU A 78 -9.11 -11.94 -18.96
C LEU A 78 -8.69 -12.39 -20.37
N VAL A 79 -7.38 -12.49 -20.64
CA VAL A 79 -6.84 -13.02 -21.89
C VAL A 79 -7.20 -14.50 -22.06
N MET A 80 -7.10 -15.31 -20.99
CA MET A 80 -7.47 -16.72 -21.03
C MET A 80 -8.97 -16.93 -21.24
N LEU A 81 -9.82 -16.09 -20.66
CA LEU A 81 -11.26 -16.11 -20.87
C LEU A 81 -11.62 -15.80 -22.33
N LEU A 82 -10.99 -14.79 -22.93
CA LEU A 82 -11.19 -14.45 -24.34
C LEU A 82 -10.75 -15.59 -25.28
N ALA A 83 -9.63 -16.23 -24.95
CA ALA A 83 -9.13 -17.35 -25.72
C ALA A 83 -10.06 -18.58 -25.70
N ARG A 84 -10.70 -18.85 -24.55
CA ARG A 84 -11.69 -19.93 -24.43
C ARG A 84 -13.00 -19.63 -25.18
N ARG A 85 -13.33 -18.35 -25.41
CA ARG A 85 -14.54 -17.92 -26.13
C ARG A 85 -14.44 -18.00 -27.66
N GLY A 86 -13.25 -18.32 -28.19
CA GLY A 86 -13.06 -18.68 -29.60
C GLY A 86 -12.43 -17.60 -30.47
N GLU A 87 -11.93 -16.50 -29.91
CA GLU A 87 -11.37 -15.41 -30.73
C GLU A 87 -9.92 -15.68 -31.18
N ARG A 88 -9.04 -16.16 -30.28
CA ARG A 88 -7.67 -16.65 -30.59
C ARG A 88 -7.13 -17.50 -29.43
N PRO A 89 -6.35 -18.59 -29.66
CA PRO A 89 -5.70 -19.32 -28.55
C PRO A 89 -4.76 -18.39 -27.77
N ALA A 90 -4.79 -18.48 -26.43
CA ALA A 90 -3.94 -17.67 -25.57
C ALA A 90 -2.46 -18.01 -25.83
N PRO A 91 -1.58 -17.00 -25.97
CA PRO A 91 -0.15 -17.26 -26.10
C PRO A 91 0.38 -18.02 -24.88
N GLY A 92 1.19 -19.07 -25.10
CA GLY A 92 1.69 -19.93 -24.02
C GLY A 92 2.62 -19.23 -23.01
N TRP A 93 3.03 -17.98 -23.25
CA TRP A 93 3.73 -17.16 -22.25
C TRP A 93 2.76 -16.54 -21.23
N VAL A 94 1.53 -16.21 -21.64
CA VAL A 94 0.49 -15.62 -20.76
C VAL A 94 0.08 -16.63 -19.70
N THR A 95 -0.12 -17.89 -20.09
CA THR A 95 -0.48 -18.98 -19.17
C THR A 95 0.63 -19.24 -18.16
N LYS A 96 1.90 -19.16 -18.57
CA LYS A 96 3.05 -19.27 -17.67
C LYS A 96 3.11 -18.10 -16.69
N VAL A 97 2.92 -16.87 -17.16
CA VAL A 97 2.93 -15.67 -16.31
C VAL A 97 1.80 -15.74 -15.28
N GLY A 98 0.57 -16.09 -15.70
CA GLY A 98 -0.56 -16.24 -14.78
C GLY A 98 -0.31 -17.30 -13.71
N HIS A 99 0.22 -18.47 -14.10
CA HIS A 99 0.56 -19.55 -13.17
C HIS A 99 1.63 -19.11 -12.15
N TRP A 100 2.72 -18.51 -12.60
CA TRP A 100 3.78 -18.02 -11.70
C TRP A 100 3.31 -16.87 -10.81
N ALA A 101 2.52 -15.93 -11.34
CA ALA A 101 1.96 -14.83 -10.56
C ALA A 101 1.05 -15.36 -9.45
N GLY A 102 0.23 -16.38 -9.72
CA GLY A 102 -0.67 -16.97 -8.72
C GLY A 102 0.10 -17.77 -7.68
N LEU A 103 1.11 -18.54 -8.10
CA LEU A 103 1.98 -19.27 -7.18
C LEU A 103 2.77 -18.35 -6.25
N LEU A 104 3.24 -17.20 -6.75
CA LEU A 104 3.99 -16.21 -5.96
C LEU A 104 3.09 -15.33 -5.08
N ALA A 105 1.83 -15.10 -5.47
CA ALA A 105 0.89 -14.25 -4.74
C ALA A 105 0.76 -14.66 -3.26
N GLY A 106 0.71 -15.96 -2.98
CA GLY A 106 0.58 -16.50 -1.63
C GLY A 106 1.80 -16.19 -0.74
N PRO A 107 3.00 -16.68 -1.08
CA PRO A 107 4.22 -16.37 -0.33
C PRO A 107 4.49 -14.87 -0.14
N VAL A 108 4.30 -14.07 -1.19
CA VAL A 108 4.47 -12.60 -1.12
C VAL A 108 3.49 -12.01 -0.11
N TRP A 109 2.23 -12.43 -0.17
CA TRP A 109 1.23 -11.98 0.79
C TRP A 109 1.54 -12.45 2.22
N VAL A 110 1.98 -13.69 2.42
CA VAL A 110 2.38 -14.20 3.76
C VAL A 110 3.48 -13.31 4.35
N PHE A 111 4.50 -12.96 3.57
CA PHE A 111 5.57 -12.08 4.03
C PHE A 111 5.00 -10.73 4.49
N ILE A 112 4.23 -10.06 3.63
CA ILE A 112 3.68 -8.72 3.91
C ILE A 112 2.70 -8.77 5.08
N GLY A 113 1.71 -9.65 5.02
CA GLY A 113 0.65 -9.75 6.02
C GLY A 113 1.19 -10.10 7.41
N LEU A 114 2.12 -11.06 7.49
CA LEU A 114 2.73 -11.43 8.76
C LEU A 114 3.63 -10.32 9.32
N HIS A 115 4.43 -9.68 8.47
CA HIS A 115 5.28 -8.57 8.89
C HIS A 115 4.42 -7.45 9.47
N LEU A 116 3.39 -6.99 8.74
CA LEU A 116 2.47 -5.95 9.21
C LEU A 116 1.68 -6.34 10.45
N LEU A 117 1.27 -7.61 10.56
CA LEU A 117 0.55 -8.09 11.74
C LEU A 117 1.41 -7.91 13.00
N ILE A 118 2.70 -8.25 12.93
CA ILE A 118 3.62 -8.24 14.07
C ILE A 118 4.14 -6.83 14.37
N THR A 119 4.49 -6.05 13.34
CA THR A 119 5.14 -4.75 13.52
C THR A 119 4.16 -3.59 13.64
N ALA A 120 2.98 -3.69 13.02
CA ALA A 120 1.96 -2.64 13.08
C ALA A 120 0.72 -3.06 13.87
N VAL A 121 0.00 -4.10 13.43
CA VAL A 121 -1.37 -4.37 13.93
C VAL A 121 -1.40 -4.79 15.41
N VAL A 122 -0.51 -5.69 15.82
CA VAL A 122 -0.42 -6.12 17.22
C VAL A 122 -0.05 -4.94 18.14
N PRO A 123 1.02 -4.16 17.87
CA PRO A 123 1.32 -2.96 18.65
C PRO A 123 0.17 -1.94 18.67
N LEU A 124 -0.51 -1.70 17.56
CA LEU A 124 -1.63 -0.76 17.49
C LEU A 124 -2.83 -1.21 18.34
N THR A 125 -3.11 -2.52 18.35
CA THR A 125 -4.22 -3.10 19.10
C THR A 125 -3.94 -3.12 20.59
N VAL A 126 -2.72 -3.47 20.99
CA VAL A 126 -2.32 -3.54 22.41
C VAL A 126 -2.18 -2.14 23.02
N ASN A 127 -1.61 -1.18 22.28
CA ASN A 127 -1.40 0.17 22.77
C ASN A 127 -2.61 1.10 22.58
N GLY A 128 -3.70 0.61 21.97
CA GLY A 128 -4.89 1.41 21.70
C GLY A 128 -4.65 2.59 20.75
N GLY A 129 -3.69 2.46 19.84
CA GLY A 129 -3.20 3.55 18.99
C GLY A 129 -4.08 3.87 17.78
N TRP A 130 -5.20 3.16 17.57
CA TRP A 130 -6.05 3.31 16.38
C TRP A 130 -6.54 4.74 16.17
N ARG A 131 -6.34 5.28 14.96
CA ARG A 131 -6.76 6.64 14.60
C ARG A 131 -8.22 6.69 14.15
N GLY A 132 -9.10 6.00 14.87
CA GLY A 132 -10.55 5.93 14.58
C GLY A 132 -10.99 4.77 13.68
N PRO A 133 -12.30 4.66 13.36
CA PRO A 133 -12.87 3.52 12.64
C PRO A 133 -12.37 3.37 11.19
N ALA A 134 -12.07 4.49 10.52
CA ALA A 134 -11.53 4.47 9.16
C ALA A 134 -10.18 3.75 9.08
N ASP A 135 -9.32 3.95 10.09
CA ASP A 135 -8.02 3.30 10.22
C ASP A 135 -8.15 1.78 10.40
N VAL A 136 -9.09 1.36 11.25
CA VAL A 136 -9.41 -0.05 11.46
C VAL A 136 -9.93 -0.69 10.17
N ILE A 137 -10.87 -0.05 9.48
CA ILE A 137 -11.42 -0.56 8.22
C ILE A 137 -10.32 -0.66 7.16
N ALA A 138 -9.45 0.34 7.04
CA ALA A 138 -8.35 0.33 6.08
C ALA A 138 -7.40 -0.85 6.31
N VAL A 139 -6.93 -1.04 7.55
CA VAL A 139 -5.98 -2.10 7.90
C VAL A 139 -6.63 -3.49 7.79
N LEU A 140 -7.86 -3.65 8.29
CA LEU A 140 -8.55 -4.94 8.23
C LEU A 140 -8.94 -5.32 6.81
N SER A 141 -9.41 -4.38 5.98
CA SER A 141 -9.69 -4.65 4.56
C SER A 141 -8.42 -4.95 3.79
N TYR A 142 -7.31 -4.25 4.06
CA TYR A 142 -6.01 -4.59 3.49
C TYR A 142 -5.63 -6.04 3.81
N LEU A 143 -5.69 -6.43 5.10
CA LEU A 143 -5.38 -7.79 5.52
C LEU A 143 -6.34 -8.83 4.93
N ALA A 144 -7.64 -8.50 4.83
CA ALA A 144 -8.65 -9.36 4.24
C ALA A 144 -8.44 -9.57 2.73
N GLY A 145 -7.92 -8.57 2.00
CA GLY A 145 -7.53 -8.70 0.59
C GLY A 145 -6.47 -9.80 0.38
N GLY A 146 -5.68 -10.07 1.41
CA GLY A 146 -4.77 -11.19 1.45
C GLY A 146 -5.36 -12.58 1.26
N VAL A 147 -6.56 -12.79 1.80
CA VAL A 147 -7.21 -14.11 1.81
C VAL A 147 -7.45 -14.61 0.38
N PRO A 148 -8.05 -13.81 -0.54
CA PRO A 148 -8.10 -14.15 -1.96
C PRO A 148 -6.76 -14.54 -2.58
N MET A 149 -5.66 -13.81 -2.29
CA MET A 149 -4.34 -14.13 -2.85
C MET A 149 -3.82 -15.49 -2.36
N LEU A 150 -4.01 -15.80 -1.07
CA LEU A 150 -3.66 -17.11 -0.52
C LEU A 150 -4.47 -18.22 -1.20
N VAL A 151 -5.78 -18.02 -1.37
CA VAL A 151 -6.65 -19.00 -2.03
C VAL A 151 -6.23 -19.22 -3.48
N ILE A 152 -5.92 -18.17 -4.23
CA ILE A 152 -5.41 -18.26 -5.61
C ILE A 152 -4.11 -19.08 -5.64
N SER A 153 -3.18 -18.80 -4.74
CA SER A 153 -1.90 -19.50 -4.68
C SER A 153 -2.07 -20.99 -4.37
N LEU A 154 -2.99 -21.34 -3.47
CA LEU A 154 -3.33 -22.73 -3.17
C LEU A 154 -4.06 -23.43 -4.33
N LEU A 155 -4.87 -22.70 -5.11
CA LEU A 155 -5.51 -23.21 -6.32
C LEU A 155 -4.47 -23.53 -7.41
N GLU A 156 -3.50 -22.64 -7.61
CA GLU A 156 -2.41 -22.84 -8.56
C GLU A 156 -1.47 -23.97 -8.16
N ALA A 157 -1.27 -24.19 -6.85
CA ALA A 157 -0.54 -25.34 -6.34
C ALA A 157 -1.31 -26.68 -6.40
N GLU A 158 -2.52 -26.70 -7.00
CA GLU A 158 -3.40 -27.88 -7.11
C GLU A 158 -3.85 -28.47 -5.75
N LEU A 159 -3.76 -27.70 -4.67
CA LEU A 159 -4.00 -28.22 -3.32
C LEU A 159 -5.48 -28.34 -2.97
N LEU A 160 -6.36 -27.62 -3.67
CA LEU A 160 -7.81 -27.62 -3.41
C LEU A 160 -8.57 -28.74 -4.15
N GLY A 161 -7.89 -29.58 -4.94
CA GLY A 161 -8.47 -30.79 -5.54
C GLY A 161 -9.72 -30.57 -6.39
N ARG A 162 -9.88 -29.38 -7.00
CA ARG A 162 -11.04 -29.02 -7.81
C ARG A 162 -10.84 -29.36 -9.29
N ASP A 163 -11.94 -29.70 -9.97
CA ASP A 163 -11.98 -29.81 -11.43
C ASP A 163 -11.50 -28.53 -12.10
N GLU A 164 -10.98 -28.63 -13.32
CA GLU A 164 -10.37 -27.49 -14.03
C GLU A 164 -11.32 -26.28 -14.13
N THR A 165 -12.59 -26.53 -14.45
CA THR A 165 -13.62 -25.47 -14.52
C THR A 165 -13.92 -24.86 -13.14
N GLY A 166 -13.92 -25.67 -12.08
CA GLY A 166 -14.13 -25.20 -10.71
C GLY A 166 -12.96 -24.36 -10.21
N ARG A 167 -11.73 -24.75 -10.55
CA ARG A 167 -10.52 -23.99 -10.23
C ARG A 167 -10.53 -22.61 -10.88
N LEU A 168 -10.84 -22.53 -12.18
CA LEU A 168 -10.91 -21.26 -12.91
C LEU A 168 -12.00 -20.33 -12.35
N ARG A 169 -13.20 -20.86 -12.09
CA ARG A 169 -14.29 -20.06 -11.50
C ARG A 169 -13.89 -19.48 -10.15
N LEU A 170 -13.25 -20.28 -9.29
CA LEU A 170 -12.81 -19.81 -7.98
C LEU A 170 -11.64 -18.83 -8.12
N HIS A 171 -10.70 -19.07 -9.03
CA HIS A 171 -9.59 -18.15 -9.30
C HIS A 171 -10.13 -16.77 -9.72
N VAL A 172 -11.00 -16.72 -10.73
CA VAL A 172 -11.65 -15.48 -11.20
C VAL A 172 -12.43 -14.80 -10.07
N ALA A 173 -13.23 -15.56 -9.31
CA ALA A 173 -14.01 -15.03 -8.21
C ALA A 173 -13.12 -14.42 -7.12
N MET A 174 -12.00 -15.06 -6.78
CA MET A 174 -11.05 -14.55 -5.79
C MET A 174 -10.35 -13.30 -6.30
N VAL A 175 -9.94 -13.24 -7.56
CA VAL A 175 -9.38 -12.01 -8.15
C VAL A 175 -10.39 -10.87 -8.11
N ALA A 176 -11.67 -11.13 -8.42
CA ALA A 176 -12.71 -10.11 -8.34
C ALA A 176 -12.94 -9.62 -6.90
N VAL A 177 -13.01 -10.54 -5.93
CA VAL A 177 -13.13 -10.19 -4.50
C VAL A 177 -11.92 -9.38 -4.03
N PHE A 178 -10.70 -9.78 -4.42
CA PHE A 178 -9.47 -9.04 -4.13
C PHE A 178 -9.58 -7.60 -4.62
N LEU A 179 -9.97 -7.38 -5.88
CA LEU A 179 -10.06 -6.04 -6.46
C LEU A 179 -11.01 -5.16 -5.65
N VAL A 180 -12.20 -5.66 -5.29
CA VAL A 180 -13.15 -4.89 -4.48
C VAL A 180 -12.57 -4.54 -3.11
N VAL A 181 -12.03 -5.53 -2.40
CA VAL A 181 -11.51 -5.35 -1.04
C VAL A 181 -10.27 -4.45 -1.01
N ALA A 182 -9.37 -4.57 -1.98
CA ALA A 182 -8.20 -3.73 -2.12
C ALA A 182 -8.56 -2.25 -2.38
N HIS A 183 -9.59 -2.00 -3.19
CA HIS A 183 -10.08 -0.63 -3.40
C HIS A 183 -10.71 -0.05 -2.13
N VAL A 184 -11.45 -0.85 -1.36
CA VAL A 184 -11.95 -0.44 -0.05
C VAL A 184 -10.78 -0.02 0.86
N ALA A 185 -9.73 -0.84 0.95
CA ALA A 185 -8.55 -0.52 1.74
C ALA A 185 -7.87 0.78 1.29
N MET A 186 -7.78 1.02 -0.02
CA MET A 186 -7.17 2.22 -0.57
C MET A 186 -8.01 3.47 -0.28
N ILE A 187 -9.34 3.39 -0.44
CA ILE A 187 -10.26 4.51 -0.16
C ILE A 187 -10.20 4.90 1.32
N PHE A 188 -10.38 3.94 2.22
CA PHE A 188 -10.34 4.20 3.66
C PHE A 188 -8.94 4.52 4.17
N GLY A 189 -7.90 3.99 3.54
CA GLY A 189 -6.51 4.29 3.87
C GLY A 189 -6.13 5.74 3.57
N MET A 190 -6.68 6.34 2.52
CA MET A 190 -6.43 7.73 2.16
C MET A 190 -7.43 8.72 2.77
N LEU A 191 -8.48 8.22 3.44
CA LEU A 191 -9.46 9.05 4.12
C LEU A 191 -8.84 9.74 5.33
N ASP A 192 -9.08 11.05 5.50
CA ASP A 192 -8.71 11.74 6.72
C ASP A 192 -9.51 11.15 7.91
N PRO A 193 -8.83 10.57 8.92
CA PRO A 193 -9.51 9.99 10.08
C PRO A 193 -10.39 11.00 10.84
N ALA A 194 -10.13 12.31 10.72
CA ALA A 194 -10.94 13.37 11.31
C ALA A 194 -12.38 13.39 10.78
N VAL A 195 -12.60 12.97 9.52
CA VAL A 195 -13.94 12.91 8.90
C VAL A 195 -14.85 11.91 9.62
N MET A 196 -14.26 10.86 10.22
CA MET A 196 -14.99 9.83 10.96
C MET A 196 -14.87 10.01 12.49
N GLY A 197 -14.54 11.22 12.93
CA GLY A 197 -14.56 11.62 14.34
C GLY A 197 -13.28 11.38 15.13
N TYR A 198 -12.14 11.09 14.48
CA TYR A 198 -10.85 11.08 15.17
C TYR A 198 -10.35 12.51 15.40
N SER A 199 -10.36 12.97 16.65
CA SER A 199 -9.52 14.10 17.05
C SER A 199 -8.16 13.56 17.49
N PRO A 200 -7.05 14.00 16.88
CA PRO A 200 -5.74 13.75 17.44
C PRO A 200 -5.76 14.19 18.91
N LYS A 201 -5.32 13.32 19.82
CA LYS A 201 -5.01 13.77 21.19
C LYS A 201 -4.01 14.90 20.99
N ALA A 202 -4.44 16.14 21.26
CA ALA A 202 -3.61 17.31 21.03
C ALA A 202 -2.24 16.99 21.64
N PRO A 203 -1.13 17.16 20.89
CA PRO A 203 0.16 17.19 21.56
C PRO A 203 -0.01 18.22 22.67
N ALA A 204 0.39 17.87 23.89
CA ALA A 204 0.44 18.82 24.99
C ALA A 204 1.01 20.09 24.39
N SER A 205 0.17 21.13 24.29
CA SER A 205 0.50 22.34 23.58
C SER A 205 1.86 22.76 24.11
N VAL A 206 2.90 22.64 23.28
CA VAL A 206 4.04 23.52 23.45
C VAL A 206 3.42 24.87 23.18
N GLN A 207 2.98 25.48 24.28
CA GLN A 207 2.63 26.86 24.35
C GLN A 207 3.86 27.55 23.79
N HIS A 208 3.81 27.91 22.51
CA HIS A 208 4.73 28.87 21.96
C HIS A 208 4.44 30.12 22.76
N ASP A 209 5.24 30.28 23.80
CA ASP A 209 5.31 31.47 24.62
C ASP A 209 5.68 32.62 23.69
N MET A 210 4.65 33.29 23.17
CA MET A 210 4.76 34.57 22.50
C MET A 210 5.05 35.71 23.52
N GLY A 211 5.60 35.40 24.69
CA GLY A 211 6.09 36.37 25.68
C GLY A 211 7.47 36.96 25.36
N GLY A 212 8.15 36.48 24.31
CA GLY A 212 9.55 36.81 24.02
C GLY A 212 9.83 37.87 22.95
N MET A 213 8.86 38.65 22.47
CA MET A 213 9.09 39.72 21.48
C MET A 213 8.87 41.14 22.04
N SER A 214 9.09 41.36 23.34
CA SER A 214 9.30 42.70 23.90
C SER A 214 10.74 43.15 23.65
N GLY A 215 11.05 43.62 22.44
CA GLY A 215 12.42 44.07 22.19
C GLY A 215 12.79 44.64 20.81
N MET A 216 11.86 44.74 19.86
CA MET A 216 12.13 45.46 18.61
C MET A 216 11.55 46.87 18.67
N ASN A 217 12.29 47.74 19.35
CA ASN A 217 12.15 49.18 19.24
C ASN A 217 12.65 49.55 17.83
N HIS A 218 11.75 49.72 16.87
CA HIS A 218 12.09 50.30 15.57
C HIS A 218 12.30 51.81 15.77
N ASP A 219 13.57 52.20 15.88
CA ASP A 219 14.02 53.58 15.83
C ASP A 219 13.72 54.16 14.44
N MET A 220 12.61 54.89 14.31
CA MET A 220 12.19 55.65 13.13
C MET A 220 12.71 57.09 13.20
N GLY A 221 13.98 57.28 13.56
CA GLY A 221 14.58 58.60 13.78
C GLY A 221 15.32 59.23 12.59
N GLY A 222 15.29 58.65 11.38
CA GLY A 222 16.27 58.99 10.34
C GLY A 222 15.78 59.27 8.91
N MET A 223 14.48 59.43 8.65
CA MET A 223 13.97 59.60 7.28
C MET A 223 12.91 60.70 7.14
N THR A 224 13.18 61.90 7.66
CA THR A 224 12.31 63.08 7.45
C THR A 224 12.91 64.16 6.55
N ASP A 225 13.97 63.89 5.77
CA ASP A 225 14.64 64.95 5.00
C ASP A 225 14.99 64.56 3.55
N MET A 226 14.05 63.91 2.84
CA MET A 226 14.11 63.89 1.37
C MET A 226 13.17 64.95 0.80
N ASP A 227 13.79 66.11 0.54
CA ASP A 227 13.23 67.29 -0.11
C ASP A 227 12.69 66.94 -1.51
N HIS A 228 11.40 67.24 -1.74
CA HIS A 228 10.59 66.73 -2.85
C HIS A 228 10.59 67.67 -4.07
N SER A 229 11.69 68.38 -4.30
CA SER A 229 11.74 69.57 -5.16
C SER A 229 12.47 69.40 -6.52
N THR A 230 12.84 68.18 -6.93
CA THR A 230 13.58 67.96 -8.20
C THR A 230 12.91 67.13 -9.30
N MET A 231 11.62 66.82 -9.21
CA MET A 231 10.91 66.18 -10.33
C MET A 231 10.12 67.20 -11.16
N MET A 232 10.83 67.97 -12.00
CA MET A 232 10.23 68.68 -13.14
C MET A 232 10.20 67.76 -14.37
N PRO A 233 9.06 67.63 -15.08
CA PRO A 233 9.02 67.05 -16.42
C PRO A 233 9.15 68.16 -17.46
N SER A 234 10.07 68.04 -18.41
CA SER A 234 10.05 68.90 -19.61
C SER A 234 10.64 68.18 -20.82
N SER A 235 9.72 67.82 -21.72
CA SER A 235 9.77 67.86 -23.18
C SER A 235 11.11 68.05 -23.92
N ALA A 236 11.31 67.15 -24.90
CA ALA A 236 12.07 67.27 -26.17
C ALA A 236 11.97 68.67 -26.85
N PRO A 237 12.83 69.11 -27.82
CA PRO A 237 13.23 68.32 -29.01
C PRO A 237 14.59 68.63 -29.71
N SER A 238 14.90 67.78 -30.70
CA SER A 238 15.59 67.98 -32.00
C SER A 238 16.82 68.91 -32.13
N ASN A 239 17.94 68.33 -32.64
CA ASN A 239 18.43 68.57 -34.00
C ASN A 239 19.36 67.42 -34.45
#